data_AF-A0A641ACV6-F1
#
_entry.id   AF-A0A641ACV6-F1
#
_cell.length_a   1.000
_cell.length_b   1.000
_cell.length_c   1.000
_cell.angle_alpha   90.00
_cell.angle_beta   90.00
_cell.angle_gamma   90.00
#
_symmetry.space_group_name_H-M   'P 1'
#
loop_
_entity.id
_entity.type
_entity.pdbx_description
1 polymer ?
#
loop_
_entity_poly.entity_id
_entity_poly.type
_entity_poly.pdbx_seq_one_letter_code
_entity_poly.pdbx_strand_id
1 'polypeptide(L)'
;MIKKVFKPFTWLIIFAVINFIAAGIGSLVGGEGTAESGWGEGNVLAHDVYYETSFGFMFIGLSVIAAGLAFLTSGVQRAKMTVLFGVTMALMIISVAVYSNAEGYSMGGPIILVPIALMSLVTLSGILHIKAE
;
A
#
# COMPACT_ATOMS: atom_id res chain seq x y z
N MET A 1 -4.72 2.89 26.16
CA MET A 1 -5.14 1.68 25.42
C MET A 1 -4.77 1.78 23.94
N ILE A 2 -5.20 2.85 23.24
CA ILE A 2 -4.95 3.05 21.81
C ILE A 2 -3.48 2.94 21.39
N LYS A 3 -2.53 3.56 22.11
CA LYS A 3 -1.09 3.45 21.82
C LYS A 3 -0.52 2.03 21.94
N LYS A 4 -1.12 1.18 22.78
CA LYS A 4 -0.68 -0.23 22.93
C LYS A 4 -1.06 -1.06 21.70
N VAL A 5 -2.18 -0.73 21.05
CA VAL A 5 -2.66 -1.36 19.81
C VAL A 5 -1.97 -0.76 18.59
N PHE A 6 -1.77 0.56 18.58
CA PHE A 6 -1.20 1.32 17.47
C PHE A 6 0.31 1.49 17.56
N LYS A 7 1.04 0.39 17.80
CA LYS A 7 2.51 0.44 17.80
C LYS A 7 3.04 0.56 16.37
N PRO A 8 3.93 1.52 16.07
CA PRO A 8 4.47 1.71 14.71
C PRO A 8 5.09 0.43 14.13
N PHE A 9 5.84 -0.30 14.96
CA PHE A 9 6.43 -1.59 14.56
C PHE A 9 5.36 -2.56 14.04
N THR A 10 4.32 -2.76 14.83
CA THR A 10 3.27 -3.74 14.52
C THR A 10 2.54 -3.36 13.23
N TRP A 11 2.20 -2.09 13.05
CA TRP A 11 1.49 -1.64 11.85
C TRP A 11 2.35 -1.63 10.59
N LEU A 12 3.64 -1.33 10.70
CA LEU A 12 4.58 -1.49 9.57
C LEU A 12 4.69 -2.95 9.14
N ILE A 13 4.73 -3.90 10.08
CA ILE A 13 4.80 -5.33 9.76
C ILE A 13 3.47 -5.84 9.17
N ILE A 14 2.34 -5.43 9.75
CA ILE A 14 1.01 -5.77 9.20
C ILE A 14 0.91 -5.26 7.76
N PHE A 15 1.29 -4.00 7.51
CA PHE A 15 1.35 -3.45 6.16
C PHE A 15 2.25 -4.29 5.26
N ALA A 16 3.49 -4.56 5.68
CA ALA A 16 4.46 -5.27 4.87
C ALA A 16 3.93 -6.65 4.43
N VAL A 17 3.34 -7.41 5.35
CA VAL A 17 2.80 -8.74 5.07
C VAL A 17 1.59 -8.67 4.15
N ILE A 18 0.60 -7.82 4.46
CA ILE A 18 -0.62 -7.68 3.65
C ILE A 18 -0.26 -7.20 2.25
N ASN A 19 0.56 -6.16 2.13
CA ASN A 19 0.96 -5.59 0.85
C ASN A 19 1.82 -6.56 0.05
N PHE A 20 2.68 -7.37 0.70
CA PHE A 20 3.51 -8.35 0.00
C PHE A 20 2.64 -9.44 -0.61
N ILE A 21 1.69 -9.98 0.16
CA ILE A 21 0.86 -11.09 -0.28
C ILE A 21 -0.24 -10.61 -1.23
N ALA A 22 -1.08 -9.69 -0.79
CA ALA A 22 -2.28 -9.30 -1.51
C ALA A 22 -1.98 -8.47 -2.77
N ALA A 23 -1.07 -7.49 -2.67
CA ALA A 23 -0.73 -6.63 -3.80
C ALA A 23 0.48 -7.19 -4.57
N GLY A 24 1.57 -7.54 -3.88
CA GLY A 24 2.79 -8.04 -4.50
C GLY A 24 2.60 -9.35 -5.25
N ILE A 25 2.39 -10.44 -4.50
CA ILE A 25 2.17 -11.77 -5.09
C ILE A 25 0.89 -11.79 -5.93
N GLY A 26 -0.18 -11.16 -5.44
CA GLY A 26 -1.45 -11.04 -6.19
C GLY A 26 -1.28 -10.50 -7.60
N SER A 27 -0.55 -9.38 -7.77
CA SER A 27 -0.26 -8.81 -9.09
C SER A 27 0.67 -9.68 -9.94
N LEU A 28 1.66 -10.37 -9.34
CA LEU A 28 2.58 -11.22 -10.09
C LEU A 28 1.89 -12.45 -10.70
N VAL A 29 0.89 -13.01 -10.01
CA VAL A 29 0.19 -14.22 -10.46
C VAL A 29 -1.11 -13.92 -11.20
N GLY A 30 -1.69 -12.74 -10.98
CA GLY A 30 -3.02 -12.37 -11.45
C GLY A 30 -3.05 -11.12 -12.33
N GLY A 31 -1.91 -10.67 -12.87
CA GLY A 31 -1.82 -9.42 -13.63
C GLY A 31 -2.83 -9.28 -14.77
N GLU A 32 -3.12 -10.38 -15.48
CA GLU A 32 -4.15 -10.41 -16.53
C GLU A 32 -5.55 -10.15 -15.96
N GLY A 33 -5.94 -10.90 -14.93
CA GLY A 33 -7.25 -10.70 -14.28
C GLY A 33 -7.38 -9.31 -13.62
N THR A 34 -6.29 -8.73 -13.11
CA THR A 34 -6.30 -7.35 -12.60
C THR A 34 -6.52 -6.36 -13.74
N ALA A 35 -5.82 -6.53 -14.88
CA ALA A 35 -6.00 -5.69 -16.06
C ALA A 35 -7.43 -5.78 -16.61
N GLU A 36 -8.00 -6.99 -16.68
CA GLU A 36 -9.38 -7.21 -17.09
C GLU A 36 -10.37 -6.57 -16.11
N SER A 37 -10.11 -6.62 -14.80
CA SER A 37 -10.98 -5.99 -13.80
C SER A 37 -10.96 -4.46 -13.86
N GLY A 38 -9.83 -3.89 -14.29
CA GLY A 38 -9.61 -2.45 -14.39
C GLY A 38 -10.11 -1.87 -15.71
N TRP A 39 -9.69 -2.44 -16.83
CA TRP A 39 -10.00 -1.95 -18.18
C TRP A 39 -11.26 -2.59 -18.79
N GLY A 40 -11.66 -3.76 -18.32
CA GLY A 40 -12.67 -4.63 -18.93
C GLY A 40 -12.04 -5.64 -19.90
N GLU A 41 -12.53 -6.88 -19.90
CA GLU A 41 -11.98 -8.02 -20.67
C GLU A 41 -11.72 -7.70 -22.16
N GLY A 42 -12.57 -6.88 -22.80
CA GLY A 42 -12.44 -6.51 -24.21
C GLY A 42 -11.50 -5.34 -24.51
N ASN A 43 -10.96 -4.68 -23.48
CA ASN A 43 -10.17 -3.45 -23.61
C ASN A 43 -8.71 -3.63 -23.13
N VAL A 44 -8.32 -4.83 -22.71
CA VAL A 44 -6.96 -5.11 -22.23
C VAL A 44 -5.98 -5.13 -23.39
N LEU A 45 -4.93 -4.31 -23.30
CA LEU A 45 -3.80 -4.31 -24.21
C LEU A 45 -2.65 -5.14 -23.62
N ALA A 46 -1.75 -5.60 -24.49
CA ALA A 46 -0.62 -6.45 -24.07
C ALA A 46 0.30 -5.75 -23.03
N HIS A 47 0.39 -4.43 -23.06
CA HIS A 47 1.19 -3.69 -22.08
C HIS A 47 0.50 -3.56 -20.71
N ASP A 48 -0.83 -3.68 -20.64
CA ASP A 48 -1.57 -3.57 -19.37
C ASP A 48 -1.23 -4.75 -18.45
N VAL A 49 -1.24 -5.97 -19.00
CA VAL A 49 -0.85 -7.18 -18.27
C VAL A 49 0.60 -7.06 -17.78
N TYR A 50 1.49 -6.53 -18.62
CA TYR A 50 2.88 -6.29 -18.23
C TYR A 50 3.00 -5.27 -17.10
N TYR A 51 2.26 -4.16 -17.15
CA TYR A 51 2.26 -3.13 -16.11
C TYR A 51 1.72 -3.65 -14.79
N GLU A 52 0.59 -4.35 -14.80
CA GLU A 52 -0.01 -4.94 -13.60
C GLU A 52 0.94 -5.95 -12.94
N THR A 53 1.55 -6.82 -13.75
CA THR A 53 2.56 -7.77 -13.26
C THR A 53 3.78 -7.03 -12.67
N SER A 54 4.24 -5.98 -13.35
CA SER A 54 5.39 -5.18 -12.90
C SER A 54 5.12 -4.41 -11.60
N PHE A 55 3.89 -3.95 -11.39
CA PHE A 55 3.48 -3.36 -10.11
C PHE A 55 3.60 -4.35 -8.96
N GLY A 56 3.47 -5.66 -9.19
CA GLY A 56 3.74 -6.69 -8.18
C GLY A 56 5.15 -6.58 -7.57
N PHE A 57 6.18 -6.38 -8.38
CA PHE A 57 7.54 -6.15 -7.88
C PHE A 57 7.67 -4.84 -7.10
N MET A 58 7.00 -3.78 -7.55
CA MET A 58 6.97 -2.51 -6.83
C MET A 58 6.35 -2.67 -5.43
N PHE A 59 5.21 -3.36 -5.33
CA PHE A 59 4.56 -3.63 -4.05
C PHE A 59 5.44 -4.50 -3.14
N ILE A 60 6.11 -5.53 -3.68
CA ILE A 60 7.08 -6.31 -2.91
C ILE A 60 8.20 -5.40 -2.36
N GLY A 61 8.76 -4.51 -3.18
CA GLY A 61 9.77 -3.55 -2.76
C GLY A 61 9.29 -2.64 -1.64
N LEU A 62 8.06 -2.12 -1.73
CA LEU A 62 7.44 -1.30 -0.69
C LEU A 62 7.23 -2.07 0.61
N SER A 63 6.89 -3.36 0.54
CA SER A 63 6.81 -4.24 1.70
C SER A 63 8.17 -4.45 2.38
N VAL A 64 9.23 -4.65 1.59
CA VAL A 64 10.60 -4.76 2.11
C VAL A 64 11.01 -3.46 2.80
N ILE A 65 10.68 -2.29 2.21
CA ILE A 65 10.94 -0.99 2.83
C ILE A 65 10.19 -0.87 4.17
N ALA A 66 8.90 -1.19 4.22
CA ALA A 66 8.10 -1.12 5.44
C ALA A 66 8.65 -2.02 6.56
N ALA A 67 9.02 -3.26 6.22
CA ALA A 67 9.67 -4.17 7.16
C ALA A 67 11.04 -3.64 7.60
N GLY A 68 11.84 -3.11 6.67
CA GLY A 68 13.10 -2.44 6.95
C GLY A 68 12.94 -1.29 7.95
N LEU A 69 11.95 -0.41 7.76
CA LEU A 69 11.65 0.66 8.71
C LEU A 69 11.30 0.10 10.10
N ALA A 70 10.54 -0.99 10.17
CA ALA A 70 10.17 -1.62 11.44
C ALA A 70 11.41 -2.13 12.20
N PHE A 71 12.30 -2.84 11.52
CA PHE A 71 13.46 -3.49 12.15
C PHE A 71 14.68 -2.58 12.32
N LEU A 72 14.91 -1.62 11.41
CA LEU A 72 16.14 -0.83 11.35
C LEU A 72 16.04 0.53 12.06
N THR A 73 14.84 0.96 12.45
CA THR A 73 14.64 2.23 13.19
C THR A 73 13.99 1.96 14.54
N SER A 74 14.08 2.87 15.51
CA SER A 74 13.48 2.73 16.84
C SER A 74 12.95 4.06 17.39
N GLY A 75 12.18 3.99 18.49
CA GLY A 75 11.67 5.17 19.20
C GLY A 75 10.95 6.20 18.32
N VAL A 76 11.24 7.48 18.56
CA VAL A 76 10.66 8.61 17.82
C VAL A 76 11.05 8.60 16.34
N GLN A 77 12.24 8.10 15.99
CA GLN A 77 12.65 7.98 14.58
C GLN A 77 11.74 7.02 13.82
N ARG A 78 11.43 5.85 14.41
CA ARG A 78 10.46 4.92 13.82
C ARG A 78 9.11 5.57 13.63
N ALA A 79 8.62 6.31 14.64
CA ALA A 79 7.34 7.00 14.56
C ALA A 79 7.30 8.01 13.39
N LYS A 80 8.33 8.86 13.25
CA LYS A 80 8.45 9.82 12.13
C LYS A 80 8.50 9.13 10.77
N MET A 81 9.31 8.09 10.63
CA MET A 81 9.40 7.34 9.37
C MET A 81 8.11 6.59 9.03
N THR A 82 7.37 6.12 10.04
CA THR A 82 6.07 5.47 9.85
C THR A 82 5.03 6.46 9.32
N VAL A 83 5.02 7.70 9.83
CA VAL A 83 4.14 8.76 9.28
C VAL A 83 4.51 9.08 7.85
N LEU A 84 5.80 9.31 7.57
CA LEU A 84 6.27 9.60 6.22
C LEU A 84 5.87 8.49 5.26
N PHE A 85 6.16 7.24 5.61
CA PHE A 85 5.80 6.08 4.81
C PHE A 85 4.29 5.99 4.53
N GLY A 86 3.47 6.09 5.58
CA GLY A 86 2.02 6.02 5.45
C GLY A 86 1.42 7.13 4.58
N VAL A 87 1.92 8.37 4.71
CA VAL A 87 1.49 9.50 3.87
C VAL A 87 1.93 9.33 2.42
N THR A 88 3.18 8.89 2.17
CA THR A 88 3.66 8.61 0.81
C THR A 88 2.82 7.53 0.14
N MET A 89 2.49 6.46 0.87
CA MET A 89 1.61 5.41 0.35
C MET A 89 0.21 5.96 0.05
N ALA A 90 -0.35 6.80 0.93
CA ALA A 90 -1.64 7.44 0.69
C ALA A 90 -1.65 8.28 -0.59
N LEU A 91 -0.58 9.06 -0.82
CA LEU A 91 -0.41 9.82 -2.06
C LEU A 91 -0.37 8.92 -3.30
N MET A 92 0.34 7.79 -3.23
CA MET A 92 0.41 6.83 -4.34
C MET A 92 -0.99 6.29 -4.71
N ILE A 93 -1.80 5.90 -3.72
CA ILE A 93 -3.15 5.39 -4.01
C ILE A 93 -4.06 6.49 -4.54
N ILE A 94 -3.97 7.70 -3.99
CA ILE A 94 -4.74 8.84 -4.51
C ILE A 94 -4.33 9.11 -5.96
N SER A 95 -3.04 9.06 -6.30
CA SER A 95 -2.61 9.28 -7.68
C SER A 95 -3.17 8.20 -8.61
N VAL A 96 -3.08 6.92 -8.25
CA VAL A 96 -3.64 5.86 -9.11
C VAL A 96 -5.16 6.01 -9.21
N ALA A 97 -5.85 6.27 -8.10
CA ALA A 97 -7.30 6.42 -8.08
C ALA A 97 -7.80 7.61 -8.91
N VAL A 98 -7.07 8.73 -8.95
CA VAL A 98 -7.46 9.93 -9.71
C VAL A 98 -7.09 9.79 -11.18
N TYR A 99 -5.84 9.42 -11.47
CA TYR A 99 -5.33 9.43 -12.84
C TYR A 99 -5.77 8.21 -13.64
N SER A 100 -5.74 7.01 -13.07
CA SER A 100 -6.21 5.83 -13.80
C SER A 100 -7.72 5.89 -14.05
N ASN A 101 -8.50 6.39 -13.08
CA ASN A 101 -9.95 6.51 -13.27
C ASN A 101 -10.33 7.54 -14.34
N ALA A 102 -9.58 8.64 -14.47
CA ALA A 102 -9.79 9.62 -15.54
C ALA A 102 -9.62 9.02 -16.95
N GLU A 103 -8.79 7.98 -17.08
CA GLU A 103 -8.54 7.26 -18.34
C GLU A 103 -9.50 6.05 -18.54
N GLY A 104 -10.47 5.85 -17.64
CA GLY A 104 -11.45 4.77 -17.76
C GLY A 104 -11.13 3.49 -16.97
N TYR A 105 -10.06 3.47 -16.17
CA TYR A 105 -9.73 2.33 -15.30
C TYR A 105 -10.64 2.28 -14.06
N SER A 106 -11.19 1.10 -13.78
CA SER A 106 -11.98 0.81 -12.58
C SER A 106 -11.10 0.31 -11.44
N MET A 107 -11.06 1.06 -10.34
CA MET A 107 -10.30 0.68 -9.12
C MET A 107 -11.06 -0.32 -8.22
N GLY A 108 -11.96 -1.12 -8.77
CA GLY A 108 -12.72 -2.13 -8.01
C GLY A 108 -13.77 -1.56 -7.04
N GLY A 109 -14.21 -0.31 -7.24
CA GLY A 109 -15.28 0.30 -6.44
C GLY A 109 -14.92 0.41 -4.94
N PRO A 110 -15.81 0.04 -4.01
CA PRO A 110 -15.56 0.16 -2.57
C PRO A 110 -14.33 -0.60 -2.04
N ILE A 111 -13.79 -1.58 -2.78
CA ILE A 111 -12.59 -2.34 -2.38
C ILE A 111 -11.38 -1.44 -2.18
N ILE A 112 -11.29 -0.30 -2.89
CA ILE A 112 -10.20 0.68 -2.72
C ILE A 112 -10.11 1.26 -1.31
N LEU A 113 -11.18 1.17 -0.51
CA LEU A 113 -11.20 1.61 0.88
C LEU A 113 -10.29 0.77 1.78
N VAL A 114 -10.03 -0.49 1.43
CA VAL A 114 -9.18 -1.40 2.21
C VAL A 114 -7.74 -0.87 2.30
N PRO A 115 -7.03 -0.61 1.18
CA PRO A 115 -5.68 -0.09 1.27
C PRO A 115 -5.65 1.36 1.81
N ILE A 116 -6.66 2.20 1.55
CA ILE A 116 -6.81 3.53 2.17
C ILE A 116 -6.87 3.43 3.69
N ALA A 117 -7.68 2.51 4.23
CA ALA A 117 -7.78 2.28 5.66
C ALA A 117 -6.44 1.79 6.23
N LEU A 118 -5.78 0.84 5.56
CA LEU A 118 -4.50 0.31 6.00
C LEU A 118 -3.43 1.40 6.13
N MET A 119 -3.25 2.25 5.11
CA MET A 119 -2.27 3.35 5.15
C MET A 119 -2.63 4.42 6.18
N SER A 120 -3.93 4.68 6.38
CA SER A 120 -4.41 5.59 7.41
C SER A 120 -4.07 5.07 8.81
N LEU A 121 -4.22 3.76 9.04
CA LEU A 121 -3.87 3.11 10.31
C LEU A 121 -2.36 3.08 10.55
N VAL A 122 -1.56 2.83 9.51
CA VAL A 122 -0.09 2.96 9.57
C VAL A 122 0.30 4.40 9.94
N THR A 123 -0.22 5.40 9.23
CA THR A 123 0.05 6.82 9.48
C THR A 123 -0.32 7.20 10.91
N LEU A 124 -1.53 6.82 11.35
CA LEU A 124 -2.02 7.08 12.69
C LEU A 124 -1.11 6.45 13.76
N SER A 125 -0.62 5.22 13.52
CA SER A 125 0.30 4.55 14.44
C SER A 125 1.57 5.36 14.68
N GLY A 126 2.12 5.98 13.63
CA GLY A 126 3.25 6.90 13.72
C GLY A 126 2.90 8.20 14.46
N ILE A 127 1.81 8.87 14.08
CA ILE A 127 1.40 10.16 14.67
C ILE A 127 1.25 10.04 16.20
N LEU A 128 0.63 8.96 16.67
CA LEU A 128 0.41 8.71 18.10
C LEU A 128 1.70 8.57 18.93
N HIS A 129 2.85 8.36 18.26
CA HIS A 129 4.15 8.10 18.88
C HIS A 129 5.22 9.18 18.59
N ILE A 130 4.90 10.25 17.85
CA ILE A 130 5.85 11.36 17.59
C ILE A 130 6.00 12.31 18.78
N LYS A 131 4.90 12.62 19.48
CA LYS A 131 4.85 13.65 20.54
C LYS A 131 4.77 13.07 21.96
N ALA A 132 5.06 11.79 22.11
CA ALA A 132 5.02 11.11 23.40
C ALA A 132 6.43 11.08 24.00
N GLU A 133 6.88 12.24 24.47
CA GLU A 133 7.81 12.32 25.62
C GLU A 133 6.97 12.36 26.89
#